data_AF-A0A1V5MS35-F1
#
_entry.id   AF-A0A1V5MS35-F1
#
_cell.length_a   1.000
_cell.length_b   1.000
_cell.length_c   1.000
_cell.angle_alpha   90.00
_cell.angle_beta   90.00
_cell.angle_gamma   90.00
#
_symmetry.space_group_name_H-M   'P 1'
#
loop_
_entity.id
_entity.type
_entity.pdbx_description
1 polymer ?
#
loop_
_entity_poly.entity_id
_entity_poly.type
_entity_poly.pdbx_seq_one_letter_code
_entity_poly.pdbx_strand_id
1 'polypeptide(L)'
;MFSLQYPNGGFRQFARTDGYYTHITFNDNAMSNIMQLLRALKDDHPVFNGLIDSTLKAKAADAFKRGIDCILATQYVQRGKKTVWCAQHDEKTLLPAKARAYELPSLSGAESVNLVVLLMELPDPDERVKAAVEGAMAWFDANRIKDRRLERYTNAEGQRDARMIQSTEGPDLWGRFCDLETNKDFVCDRDGIVRYDIAEISYERRNGYGWYTSEPERLFPRYERWKKKVYSASENMSPAL
;
A
#
# COMPACT_ATOMS: atom_id res chain seq x y z
N MET A 1 -18.77 0.55 9.99
CA MET A 1 -17.31 0.30 9.88
C MET A 1 -16.89 -0.91 10.71
N PHE A 2 -17.06 -0.95 12.04
CA PHE A 2 -16.60 -2.09 12.86
C PHE A 2 -17.12 -3.47 12.40
N SER A 3 -18.35 -3.54 11.89
CA SER A 3 -18.95 -4.77 11.34
C SER A 3 -18.31 -5.24 10.02
N LEU A 4 -17.41 -4.46 9.44
CA LEU A 4 -16.63 -4.80 8.25
C LEU A 4 -15.22 -5.30 8.59
N GLN A 5 -14.84 -5.28 9.88
CA GLN A 5 -13.57 -5.83 10.33
C GLN A 5 -13.71 -7.33 10.56
N TYR A 6 -12.81 -8.11 9.99
CA TYR A 6 -12.69 -9.53 10.24
C TYR A 6 -12.01 -9.82 11.59
N PRO A 7 -12.17 -11.04 12.15
CA PRO A 7 -11.48 -11.44 13.37
C PRO A 7 -9.94 -11.32 13.29
N ASN A 8 -9.36 -11.51 12.10
CA ASN A 8 -7.93 -11.31 11.84
C ASN A 8 -7.49 -9.84 11.71
N GLY A 9 -8.43 -8.90 11.83
CA GLY A 9 -8.17 -7.45 11.81
C GLY A 9 -8.29 -6.76 10.46
N GLY A 10 -8.38 -7.51 9.37
CA GLY A 10 -8.53 -6.96 8.03
C GLY A 10 -9.91 -6.36 7.79
N PHE A 11 -10.00 -5.38 6.89
CA PHE A 11 -11.26 -4.73 6.52
C PHE A 11 -11.65 -5.06 5.09
N ARG A 12 -12.92 -5.42 4.88
CA ARG A 12 -13.52 -5.40 3.54
C ARG A 12 -14.03 -4.00 3.20
N GLN A 13 -13.96 -3.63 1.92
CA GLN A 13 -14.42 -2.32 1.44
C GLN A 13 -15.96 -2.18 1.44
N PHE A 14 -16.69 -3.26 1.18
CA PHE A 14 -18.15 -3.25 1.04
C PHE A 14 -18.80 -4.27 1.98
N ALA A 15 -20.08 -4.06 2.31
CA ALA A 15 -20.88 -5.02 3.09
C ALA A 15 -21.30 -6.28 2.30
N ARG A 16 -20.94 -6.35 1.01
CA ARG A 16 -21.16 -7.52 0.15
C ARG A 16 -20.40 -8.74 0.67
N THR A 17 -20.97 -9.92 0.43
CA THR A 17 -20.48 -11.20 0.95
C THR A 17 -20.05 -12.15 -0.18
N ASP A 18 -19.86 -11.63 -1.39
CA ASP A 18 -19.53 -12.40 -2.59
C ASP A 18 -18.32 -11.81 -3.33
N GLY A 19 -17.62 -12.65 -4.10
CA GLY A 19 -16.51 -12.25 -4.95
C GLY A 19 -15.38 -11.53 -4.20
N TYR A 20 -14.65 -10.67 -4.92
CA TYR A 20 -13.52 -9.94 -4.34
C TYR A 20 -13.92 -8.91 -3.28
N TYR A 21 -15.21 -8.63 -3.11
CA TYR A 21 -15.71 -7.70 -2.10
C TYR A 21 -15.54 -8.23 -0.67
N THR A 22 -15.27 -9.52 -0.50
CA THR A 22 -14.93 -10.11 0.80
C THR A 22 -13.48 -9.91 1.18
N HIS A 23 -12.59 -9.61 0.24
CA HIS A 23 -11.16 -9.53 0.53
C HIS A 23 -10.82 -8.38 1.48
N ILE A 24 -9.72 -8.58 2.21
CA ILE A 24 -9.03 -7.50 2.93
C ILE A 24 -8.56 -6.50 1.88
N THR A 25 -9.05 -5.25 1.96
CA THR A 25 -8.90 -4.29 0.87
C THR A 25 -7.97 -3.14 1.26
N PHE A 26 -6.79 -3.11 0.65
CA PHE A 26 -5.88 -1.96 0.72
C PHE A 26 -6.12 -0.97 -0.42
N ASN A 27 -6.66 -1.44 -1.55
CA ASN A 27 -7.00 -0.66 -2.73
C ASN A 27 -7.75 0.64 -2.41
N ASP A 28 -7.42 1.71 -3.16
CA ASP A 28 -7.94 3.07 -2.98
C ASP A 28 -7.75 3.58 -1.55
N ASN A 29 -6.70 3.14 -0.87
CA ASN A 29 -6.39 3.47 0.53
C ASN A 29 -7.50 3.10 1.53
N ALA A 30 -8.39 2.16 1.20
CA ALA A 30 -9.57 1.87 1.99
C ALA A 30 -9.22 1.53 3.44
N MET A 31 -8.36 0.53 3.65
CA MET A 31 -7.96 0.16 5.00
C MET A 31 -7.09 1.24 5.66
N SER A 32 -6.12 1.87 4.99
CA SER A 32 -5.31 2.92 5.64
C SER A 32 -6.15 4.11 6.12
N ASN A 33 -7.17 4.52 5.37
CA ASN A 33 -8.08 5.59 5.79
C ASN A 33 -8.93 5.18 6.99
N ILE A 34 -9.41 3.93 7.03
CA ILE A 34 -10.10 3.38 8.21
C ILE A 34 -9.16 3.39 9.42
N MET A 35 -7.89 3.01 9.24
CA MET A 35 -6.90 3.02 10.32
C MET A 35 -6.65 4.44 10.86
N GLN A 36 -6.59 5.45 10.00
CA GLN A 36 -6.46 6.85 10.43
C GLN A 36 -7.70 7.33 11.20
N LEU A 37 -8.90 6.96 10.77
CA LEU A 37 -10.13 7.24 11.51
C LEU A 37 -10.12 6.57 12.89
N LEU A 38 -9.75 5.28 12.96
CA LEU A 38 -9.64 4.54 14.20
C LEU A 38 -8.60 5.15 15.15
N ARG A 39 -7.47 5.63 14.60
CA ARG A 39 -6.46 6.38 15.36
C ARG A 39 -7.03 7.66 15.94
N ALA A 40 -7.72 8.47 15.13
CA ALA A 40 -8.33 9.71 15.59
C ALA A 40 -9.39 9.48 16.68
N LEU A 41 -10.17 8.40 16.58
CA LEU A 41 -11.14 8.00 17.61
C LEU A 41 -10.47 7.55 18.91
N LYS A 42 -9.38 6.77 18.84
CA LYS A 42 -8.72 6.25 20.04
C LYS A 42 -7.84 7.29 20.75
N ASP A 43 -7.34 8.30 20.02
CA ASP A 43 -6.39 9.31 20.52
C ASP A 43 -7.07 10.66 20.84
N ASP A 44 -8.38 10.67 21.12
CA ASP A 44 -9.16 11.85 21.50
C ASP A 44 -8.99 13.04 20.53
N HIS A 45 -9.01 12.78 19.22
CA HIS A 45 -8.87 13.86 18.26
C HIS A 45 -10.00 14.91 18.47
N PRO A 46 -9.68 16.23 18.52
CA PRO A 46 -10.64 17.25 18.95
C PRO A 46 -11.97 17.26 18.20
N VAL A 47 -11.98 16.83 16.94
CA VAL A 47 -13.19 16.70 16.11
C VAL A 47 -14.25 15.77 16.71
N PHE A 48 -13.87 14.83 17.59
CA PHE A 48 -14.76 13.86 18.21
C PHE A 48 -15.11 14.18 19.68
N ASN A 49 -14.65 15.33 20.20
CA ASN A 49 -14.91 15.72 21.58
C ASN A 49 -16.41 15.80 21.88
N GLY A 50 -16.85 15.05 22.90
CA GLY A 50 -18.26 14.97 23.30
C GLY A 50 -19.16 14.17 22.35
N LEU A 51 -18.61 13.59 21.26
CA LEU A 51 -19.37 12.81 20.28
C LEU A 51 -19.20 11.29 20.47
N ILE A 52 -18.20 10.85 21.23
CA ILE A 52 -17.90 9.43 21.47
C ILE A 52 -17.74 9.14 22.96
N ASP A 53 -18.13 7.93 23.38
CA ASP A 53 -17.97 7.44 24.74
C ASP A 53 -16.71 6.56 24.90
N SER A 54 -16.41 6.21 26.15
CA SER A 54 -15.25 5.34 26.47
C SER A 54 -15.37 3.95 25.85
N THR A 55 -16.60 3.43 25.69
CA THR A 55 -16.87 2.14 25.05
C THR A 55 -16.45 2.14 23.58
N LEU A 56 -16.87 3.17 22.82
CA LEU A 56 -16.53 3.33 21.42
C LEU A 56 -15.03 3.56 21.22
N LYS A 57 -14.41 4.33 22.13
CA LYS A 57 -12.97 4.54 22.14
C LYS A 57 -12.20 3.25 22.34
N ALA A 58 -12.59 2.42 23.32
CA ALA A 58 -11.96 1.12 23.56
C ALA A 58 -12.11 0.19 22.34
N LYS A 59 -13.29 0.20 21.71
CA LYS A 59 -13.54 -0.55 20.46
C LYS A 59 -12.66 -0.06 19.31
N ALA A 60 -12.44 1.25 19.19
CA ALA A 60 -11.55 1.83 18.19
C ALA A 60 -10.09 1.44 18.43
N ALA A 61 -9.63 1.46 19.69
CA ALA A 61 -8.28 1.05 20.05
C ALA A 61 -8.01 -0.43 19.73
N ASP A 62 -8.93 -1.31 20.09
CA ASP A 62 -8.87 -2.74 19.79
C ASP A 62 -8.92 -3.03 18.28
N ALA A 63 -9.83 -2.37 17.55
CA ALA A 63 -9.89 -2.48 16.09
C ALA A 63 -8.62 -1.97 15.41
N PHE A 64 -8.05 -0.85 15.88
CA PHE A 64 -6.78 -0.32 15.38
C PHE A 64 -5.64 -1.31 15.62
N LYS A 65 -5.54 -1.89 16.82
CA LYS A 65 -4.51 -2.88 17.12
C LYS A 65 -4.57 -4.07 16.17
N ARG A 66 -5.75 -4.69 16.03
CA ARG A 66 -5.94 -5.81 15.10
C ARG A 66 -5.65 -5.43 13.65
N GLY A 67 -6.02 -4.23 13.23
CA GLY A 67 -5.74 -3.76 11.87
C GLY A 67 -4.24 -3.65 11.58
N ILE A 68 -3.44 -3.21 12.55
CA ILE A 68 -1.97 -3.23 12.44
C ILE A 68 -1.46 -4.68 12.38
N ASP A 69 -1.93 -5.57 13.25
CA ASP A 69 -1.54 -6.99 13.21
C ASP A 69 -1.87 -7.64 11.85
N CYS A 70 -3.03 -7.31 11.26
CA CYS A 70 -3.40 -7.74 9.92
C CYS A 70 -2.45 -7.23 8.85
N ILE A 71 -2.11 -5.93 8.86
CA ILE A 71 -1.16 -5.34 7.90
C ILE A 71 0.19 -6.06 7.99
N LEU A 72 0.68 -6.31 9.21
CA LEU A 72 1.96 -7.01 9.38
C LEU A 72 1.89 -8.47 8.89
N ALA A 73 0.75 -9.15 9.10
CA ALA A 73 0.54 -10.54 8.70
C ALA A 73 0.33 -10.72 7.18
N THR A 74 -0.19 -9.70 6.48
CA THR A 74 -0.38 -9.72 5.02
C THR A 74 0.85 -9.26 4.24
N GLN A 75 1.89 -8.75 4.90
CA GLN A 75 3.09 -8.31 4.20
C GLN A 75 3.75 -9.48 3.49
N TYR A 76 3.94 -9.36 2.17
CA TYR A 76 4.45 -10.44 1.37
C TYR A 76 5.93 -10.69 1.64
N VAL A 77 6.28 -11.95 1.88
CA VAL A 77 7.66 -12.41 2.09
C VAL A 77 8.13 -13.10 0.82
N GLN A 78 8.91 -12.39 0.02
CA GLN A 78 9.48 -12.91 -1.21
C GLN A 78 10.87 -13.48 -0.92
N ARG A 79 11.04 -14.80 -1.09
CA ARG A 79 12.33 -15.49 -0.90
C ARG A 79 13.01 -15.15 0.44
N GLY A 80 12.22 -15.15 1.51
CA GLY A 80 12.68 -14.84 2.88
C GLY A 80 12.84 -13.35 3.20
N LYS A 81 12.59 -12.44 2.26
CA LYS A 81 12.68 -10.99 2.47
C LYS A 81 11.29 -10.36 2.51
N LYS A 82 11.05 -9.52 3.52
CA LYS A 82 9.85 -8.68 3.59
C LYS A 82 9.85 -7.69 2.43
N THR A 83 8.69 -7.55 1.78
CA THR A 83 8.49 -6.64 0.65
C THR A 83 7.37 -5.65 1.00
N VAL A 84 6.37 -5.55 0.13
CA VAL A 84 5.20 -4.68 0.29
C VAL A 84 3.92 -5.53 0.32
N TRP A 85 2.78 -4.93 -0.01
CA TRP A 85 1.46 -5.58 0.03
C TRP A 85 0.82 -5.64 -1.35
N CYS A 86 -0.10 -6.56 -1.54
CA CYS A 86 -1.03 -6.53 -2.67
C CYS A 86 -2.09 -5.45 -2.44
N ALA A 87 -2.80 -5.04 -3.49
CA ALA A 87 -3.96 -4.17 -3.35
C ALA A 87 -5.12 -4.83 -2.57
N GLN A 88 -5.19 -6.16 -2.59
CA GLN A 88 -6.14 -6.94 -1.79
C GLN A 88 -5.57 -8.31 -1.40
N HIS A 89 -6.03 -8.81 -0.26
CA HIS A 89 -5.64 -10.09 0.30
C HIS A 89 -6.87 -10.91 0.65
N ASP A 90 -6.80 -12.22 0.43
CA ASP A 90 -7.86 -13.14 0.82
C ASP A 90 -8.06 -13.10 2.34
N GLU A 91 -9.32 -13.00 2.79
CA GLU A 91 -9.63 -12.74 4.19
C GLU A 91 -9.40 -13.93 5.12
N LYS A 92 -9.08 -15.11 4.58
CA LYS A 92 -8.84 -16.33 5.36
C LYS A 92 -7.36 -16.70 5.35
N THR A 93 -6.76 -16.72 4.17
CA THR A 93 -5.37 -17.14 3.94
C THR A 93 -4.38 -16.00 4.09
N LEU A 94 -4.83 -14.74 4.02
CA LEU A 94 -4.00 -13.52 4.03
C LEU A 94 -3.08 -13.37 2.81
N LEU A 95 -3.16 -14.27 1.84
CA LEU A 95 -2.36 -14.23 0.62
C LEU A 95 -2.87 -13.14 -0.34
N PRO A 96 -2.00 -12.57 -1.20
CA PRO A 96 -2.42 -11.72 -2.30
C PRO A 96 -3.56 -12.35 -3.11
N ALA A 97 -4.61 -11.57 -3.37
CA ALA A 97 -5.78 -12.01 -4.11
C ALA A 97 -6.06 -11.12 -5.32
N LYS A 98 -6.80 -11.65 -6.29
CA LYS A 98 -7.26 -10.86 -7.43
C LYS A 98 -8.50 -10.04 -7.06
N ALA A 99 -8.73 -8.94 -7.76
CA ALA A 99 -9.99 -8.20 -7.70
C ALA A 99 -10.70 -8.25 -9.05
N ARG A 100 -10.67 -7.16 -9.81
CA ARG A 100 -11.18 -7.14 -11.20
C ARG A 100 -10.24 -7.92 -12.11
N ALA A 101 -10.68 -8.23 -13.34
CA ALA A 101 -9.90 -9.03 -14.29
C ALA A 101 -8.48 -8.49 -14.54
N TYR A 102 -8.32 -7.17 -14.50
CA TYR A 102 -7.06 -6.44 -14.69
C TYR A 102 -6.32 -6.11 -13.37
N GLU A 103 -6.72 -6.71 -12.24
CA GLU A 103 -6.11 -6.51 -10.91
C GLU A 103 -5.72 -7.86 -10.33
N LEU A 104 -4.58 -8.37 -10.79
CA LEU A 104 -4.07 -9.69 -10.44
C LEU A 104 -3.34 -9.68 -9.09
N PRO A 105 -3.18 -10.84 -8.42
CA PRO A 105 -2.33 -10.96 -7.23
C PRO A 105 -0.92 -10.47 -7.56
N SER A 106 -0.46 -9.45 -6.84
CA SER A 106 0.78 -8.73 -7.16
C SER A 106 1.28 -7.94 -5.97
N LEU A 107 2.51 -7.46 -6.03
CA LEU A 107 3.02 -6.43 -5.12
C LEU A 107 2.60 -5.06 -5.66
N SER A 108 1.94 -4.26 -4.83
CA SER A 108 1.39 -2.97 -5.23
C SER A 108 2.32 -1.83 -4.86
N GLY A 109 2.89 -1.17 -5.87
CA GLY A 109 3.65 0.06 -5.66
C GLY A 109 2.78 1.24 -5.19
N ALA A 110 1.49 1.25 -5.54
CA ALA A 110 0.59 2.35 -5.19
C ALA A 110 -0.04 2.19 -3.78
N GLU A 111 -0.67 1.04 -3.52
CA GLU A 111 -1.49 0.86 -2.30
C GLU A 111 -0.61 0.65 -1.06
N SER A 112 0.65 0.26 -1.25
CA SER A 112 1.59 0.05 -0.15
C SER A 112 2.09 1.35 0.48
N VAL A 113 2.02 2.49 -0.23
CA VAL A 113 2.59 3.76 0.22
C VAL A 113 1.98 4.21 1.55
N ASN A 114 0.65 4.24 1.64
CA ASN A 114 -0.02 4.72 2.85
C ASN A 114 0.00 3.70 4.00
N LEU A 115 0.24 2.42 3.71
CA LEU A 115 0.52 1.43 4.75
C LEU A 115 1.88 1.70 5.39
N VAL A 116 2.93 1.97 4.59
CA VAL A 116 4.25 2.34 5.13
C VAL A 116 4.17 3.64 5.93
N VAL A 117 3.45 4.66 5.43
CA VAL A 117 3.21 5.90 6.19
C VAL A 117 2.54 5.62 7.54
N LEU A 118 1.44 4.84 7.53
CA LEU A 118 0.71 4.49 8.76
C LEU A 118 1.64 3.82 9.79
N LEU A 119 2.47 2.87 9.35
CA LEU A 119 3.41 2.13 10.20
C LEU A 119 4.52 3.04 10.74
N MET A 120 5.07 3.95 9.92
CA MET A 120 6.08 4.92 10.35
C MET A 120 5.53 5.94 11.37
N GLU A 121 4.22 6.19 11.37
CA GLU A 121 3.58 7.11 12.31
C GLU A 121 3.25 6.48 13.67
N LEU A 122 3.45 5.17 13.85
CA LEU A 122 3.29 4.55 15.15
C LEU A 122 4.33 5.15 16.14
N PRO A 123 3.92 5.59 17.34
CA PRO A 123 4.80 6.31 18.26
C PRO A 123 5.98 5.45 18.71
N ASP A 124 5.70 4.19 19.06
CA ASP A 124 6.66 3.21 19.57
C ASP A 124 6.57 1.91 18.74
N PRO A 125 7.17 1.89 17.53
CA PRO A 125 7.10 0.71 16.67
C PRO A 125 7.91 -0.44 17.26
N ASP A 126 7.29 -1.61 17.38
CA ASP A 126 8.00 -2.85 17.77
C ASP A 126 8.87 -3.39 16.63
N GLU A 127 9.67 -4.42 16.90
CA GLU A 127 10.57 -5.03 15.90
C GLU A 127 9.83 -5.58 14.67
N ARG A 128 8.56 -6.00 14.81
CA ARG A 128 7.75 -6.47 13.68
C ARG A 128 7.41 -5.31 12.75
N VAL A 129 7.03 -4.16 13.32
CA VAL A 129 6.76 -2.93 12.56
C VAL A 129 8.04 -2.40 11.92
N LYS A 130 9.16 -2.36 12.65
CA LYS A 130 10.45 -1.90 12.10
C LYS A 130 10.86 -2.74 10.89
N ALA A 131 10.87 -4.08 11.05
CA ALA A 131 11.19 -4.99 9.95
C ALA A 131 10.22 -4.86 8.76
N ALA A 132 8.95 -4.56 9.01
CA ALA A 132 7.97 -4.32 7.95
C ALA A 132 8.27 -3.05 7.16
N VAL A 133 8.53 -1.93 7.85
CA VAL A 133 8.89 -0.65 7.21
C VAL A 133 10.19 -0.79 6.42
N GLU A 134 11.22 -1.38 7.01
CA GLU A 134 12.52 -1.54 6.36
C GLU A 134 12.45 -2.44 5.14
N GLY A 135 11.74 -3.58 5.22
CA GLY A 135 11.52 -4.46 4.07
C GLY A 135 10.79 -3.76 2.94
N ALA A 136 9.74 -2.99 3.26
CA ALA A 136 9.00 -2.23 2.26
C ALA A 136 9.87 -1.14 1.61
N MET A 137 10.67 -0.42 2.38
CA MET A 137 11.56 0.61 1.85
C MET A 137 12.70 0.04 1.01
N ALA A 138 13.27 -1.10 1.41
CA ALA A 138 14.24 -1.83 0.60
C ALA A 138 13.63 -2.30 -0.73
N TRP A 139 12.38 -2.77 -0.71
CA TRP A 139 11.66 -3.15 -1.92
C TRP A 139 11.38 -1.94 -2.82
N PHE A 140 10.92 -0.82 -2.27
CA PHE A 140 10.70 0.40 -3.06
C PHE A 140 11.99 0.90 -3.69
N ASP A 141 13.11 0.87 -2.97
CA ASP A 141 14.39 1.31 -3.54
C ASP A 141 14.88 0.42 -4.68
N ALA A 142 14.74 -0.91 -4.53
CA ALA A 142 15.17 -1.89 -5.52
C ALA A 142 14.31 -1.93 -6.80
N ASN A 143 13.05 -1.47 -6.73
CA ASN A 143 12.07 -1.59 -7.82
C ASN A 143 11.69 -0.25 -8.45
N ARG A 144 12.57 0.75 -8.34
CA ARG A 144 12.45 2.02 -9.07
C ARG A 144 12.54 1.77 -10.58
N ILE A 145 11.60 2.35 -11.31
CA ILE A 145 11.66 2.52 -12.75
C ILE A 145 12.31 3.89 -12.99
N LYS A 146 13.61 3.87 -13.27
CA LYS A 146 14.42 5.06 -13.53
C LYS A 146 14.41 5.44 -15.00
N ASP A 147 14.76 6.69 -15.28
CA ASP A 147 14.96 7.24 -16.62
C ASP A 147 13.79 7.01 -17.59
N ARG A 148 12.57 6.95 -17.03
CA ARG A 148 11.33 6.72 -17.76
C ARG A 148 10.23 7.62 -17.28
N ARG A 149 9.35 8.00 -18.20
CA ARG A 149 8.20 8.85 -17.93
C ARG A 149 6.95 8.35 -18.65
N LEU A 150 5.83 8.31 -17.94
CA LEU A 150 4.52 8.13 -18.56
C LEU A 150 4.11 9.45 -19.22
N GLU A 151 4.28 9.54 -20.54
CA GLU A 151 3.86 10.67 -21.34
C GLU A 151 2.38 10.56 -21.69
N ARG A 152 1.65 11.67 -21.57
CA ARG A 152 0.29 11.80 -22.10
C ARG A 152 0.32 12.78 -23.27
N TYR A 153 -0.22 12.37 -24.40
CA TYR A 153 -0.13 13.10 -25.66
C TYR A 153 -1.45 13.03 -26.43
N THR A 154 -1.56 13.77 -27.53
CA THR A 154 -2.66 13.65 -28.49
C THR A 154 -2.19 12.81 -29.68
N ASN A 155 -2.91 11.72 -29.98
CA ASN A 155 -2.57 10.83 -31.10
C ASN A 155 -2.97 11.42 -32.47
N ALA A 156 -2.69 10.68 -33.55
CA ALA A 156 -2.97 11.13 -34.92
C ALA A 156 -4.48 11.33 -35.18
N GLU A 157 -5.33 10.63 -34.42
CA GLU A 157 -6.79 10.72 -34.47
C GLU A 157 -7.35 11.88 -33.61
N GLY A 158 -6.49 12.71 -33.00
CA GLY A 158 -6.90 13.84 -32.17
C GLY A 158 -7.39 13.45 -30.77
N GLN A 159 -7.11 12.21 -30.33
CA GLN A 159 -7.55 11.68 -29.04
C GLN A 159 -6.40 11.67 -28.02
N ARG A 160 -6.74 11.78 -26.73
CA ARG A 160 -5.74 11.68 -25.65
C ARG A 160 -5.25 10.24 -25.54
N ASP A 161 -3.94 10.06 -25.57
CA ASP A 161 -3.32 8.76 -25.33
C ASP A 161 -2.16 8.84 -24.33
N ALA A 162 -1.63 7.68 -23.94
CA ALA A 162 -0.49 7.56 -23.05
C ALA A 162 0.54 6.56 -23.60
N ARG A 163 1.82 6.83 -23.35
CA ARG A 163 2.94 5.91 -23.66
C ARG A 163 4.06 6.07 -22.66
N MET A 164 4.84 5.02 -22.46
CA MET A 164 6.09 5.12 -21.70
C MET A 164 7.20 5.62 -22.63
N ILE A 165 7.92 6.67 -22.21
CA ILE A 165 9.08 7.21 -22.95
C ILE A 165 10.34 7.15 -22.10
N GLN A 166 11.50 7.12 -22.76
CA GLN A 166 12.79 7.37 -22.10
C GLN A 166 12.89 8.84 -21.72
N SER A 167 13.23 9.15 -20.47
CA SER A 167 13.42 10.51 -20.00
C SER A 167 14.19 10.52 -18.68
N THR A 168 15.28 11.28 -18.60
CA THR A 168 16.02 11.54 -17.35
C THR A 168 15.40 12.69 -16.55
N GLU A 169 14.24 13.21 -16.97
CA GLU A 169 13.52 14.29 -16.29
C GLU A 169 12.30 13.73 -15.55
N GLY A 170 12.09 14.23 -14.34
CA GLY A 170 10.95 13.86 -13.50
C GLY A 170 11.30 12.84 -12.41
N PRO A 171 10.31 12.46 -11.60
CA PRO A 171 10.50 11.53 -10.50
C PRO A 171 10.66 10.09 -11.02
N ASP A 172 11.29 9.24 -10.20
CA ASP A 172 11.25 7.79 -10.41
C ASP A 172 9.79 7.30 -10.43
N LEU A 173 9.53 6.24 -11.20
CA LEU A 173 8.23 5.59 -11.26
C LEU A 173 8.28 4.21 -10.59
N TRP A 174 7.10 3.71 -10.24
CA TRP A 174 6.88 2.33 -9.81
C TRP A 174 5.67 1.78 -10.55
N GLY A 175 5.71 0.48 -10.85
CA GLY A 175 4.54 -0.24 -11.32
C GLY A 175 3.46 -0.23 -10.24
N ARG A 176 2.21 -0.01 -10.64
CA ARG A 176 1.08 -0.25 -9.74
C ARG A 176 0.98 -1.72 -9.37
N PHE A 177 1.42 -2.61 -10.27
CA PHE A 177 1.48 -4.04 -10.05
C PHE A 177 2.86 -4.56 -10.43
N CYS A 178 3.46 -5.30 -9.52
CA CYS A 178 4.72 -6.02 -9.71
C CYS A 178 4.49 -7.50 -9.44
N ASP A 179 5.08 -8.34 -10.26
CA ASP A 179 4.95 -9.79 -10.14
C ASP A 179 5.48 -10.32 -8.80
N LEU A 180 4.76 -11.28 -8.20
CA LEU A 180 5.04 -11.80 -6.86
C LEU A 180 6.37 -12.58 -6.78
N GLU A 181 6.90 -13.07 -7.89
CA GLU A 181 8.11 -13.90 -7.91
C GLU A 181 9.34 -13.14 -8.39
N THR A 182 9.14 -12.21 -9.32
CA THR A 182 10.22 -11.52 -10.07
C THR A 182 10.32 -10.04 -9.77
N ASN A 183 9.31 -9.44 -9.14
CA ASN A 183 9.12 -7.98 -8.98
C ASN A 183 9.00 -7.18 -10.28
N LYS A 184 8.98 -7.84 -11.45
CA LYS A 184 8.82 -7.14 -12.72
C LYS A 184 7.47 -6.43 -12.73
N ASP A 185 7.48 -5.13 -12.99
CA ASP A 185 6.24 -4.37 -13.17
C ASP A 185 5.49 -4.87 -14.40
N PHE A 186 4.17 -4.82 -14.33
CA PHE A 186 3.33 -5.24 -15.44
C PHE A 186 2.05 -4.42 -15.56
N VAL A 187 1.46 -4.50 -16.74
CA VAL A 187 0.13 -3.97 -17.06
C VAL A 187 -0.80 -5.12 -17.46
N CYS A 188 -2.10 -4.86 -17.45
CA CYS A 188 -3.10 -5.88 -17.76
C CYS A 188 -4.30 -5.25 -18.46
N ASP A 189 -5.12 -6.08 -19.10
CA ASP A 189 -6.36 -5.66 -19.74
C ASP A 189 -7.56 -6.43 -19.18
N ARG A 190 -8.75 -6.15 -19.70
CA ARG A 190 -10.00 -6.82 -19.34
C ARG A 190 -9.97 -8.32 -19.61
N ASP A 191 -9.04 -8.79 -20.46
CA ASP A 191 -8.78 -10.21 -20.71
C ASP A 191 -7.99 -10.90 -19.58
N GLY A 192 -7.44 -10.15 -18.62
CA GLY A 192 -6.66 -10.69 -17.52
C GLY A 192 -5.25 -11.16 -17.91
N ILE A 193 -4.78 -10.80 -19.12
CA ILE A 193 -3.46 -11.21 -19.61
C ILE A 193 -2.42 -10.16 -19.23
N VAL A 194 -1.34 -10.63 -18.59
CA VAL A 194 -0.17 -9.84 -18.22
C VAL A 194 0.57 -9.37 -19.48
N ARG A 195 0.93 -8.10 -19.49
CA ARG A 195 1.71 -7.41 -20.53
C ARG A 195 2.77 -6.52 -19.87
N TYR A 196 3.78 -6.12 -20.62
CA TYR A 196 4.94 -5.40 -20.06
C TYR A 196 5.16 -4.02 -20.66
N ASP A 197 4.36 -3.65 -21.66
CA ASP A 197 4.29 -2.29 -22.17
C ASP A 197 2.85 -1.79 -22.15
N ILE A 198 2.65 -0.55 -21.70
CA ILE A 198 1.34 0.09 -21.70
C ILE A 198 0.78 0.22 -23.13
N ALA A 199 1.63 0.22 -24.17
CA ALA A 199 1.19 0.19 -25.56
C ALA A 199 0.47 -1.12 -25.96
N GLU A 200 0.70 -2.21 -25.23
CA GLU A 200 0.14 -3.54 -25.53
C GLU A 200 -1.30 -3.73 -25.01
N ILE A 201 -1.79 -2.83 -24.16
CA ILE A 201 -3.16 -2.88 -23.62
C ILE A 201 -4.09 -1.96 -24.41
N SER A 202 -5.39 -2.21 -24.30
CA SER A 202 -6.45 -1.45 -24.96
C SER A 202 -6.37 0.03 -24.64
N TYR A 203 -6.77 0.86 -25.61
CA TYR A 203 -6.87 2.31 -25.46
C TYR A 203 -7.65 2.72 -24.20
N GLU A 204 -8.73 2.00 -23.89
CA GLU A 204 -9.58 2.25 -22.73
C GLU A 204 -8.84 2.02 -21.39
N ARG A 205 -8.12 0.91 -21.23
CA ARG A 205 -7.34 0.64 -20.02
C ARG A 205 -6.07 1.46 -19.92
N ARG A 206 -5.42 1.75 -21.05
CA ARG A 206 -4.23 2.62 -21.12
C ARG A 206 -4.51 4.02 -20.61
N ASN A 207 -5.68 4.56 -20.93
CA ASN A 207 -6.04 5.94 -20.61
C ASN A 207 -6.88 6.09 -19.34
N GLY A 208 -7.71 5.09 -19.02
CA GLY A 208 -8.65 5.12 -17.90
C GLY A 208 -8.13 4.57 -16.58
N TYR A 209 -6.89 4.07 -16.53
CA TYR A 209 -6.33 3.46 -15.32
C TYR A 209 -4.88 3.89 -15.05
N GLY A 210 -4.55 4.11 -13.78
CA GLY A 210 -3.19 4.44 -13.36
C GLY A 210 -2.35 3.17 -13.23
N TRP A 211 -1.48 2.90 -14.20
CA TRP A 211 -0.59 1.72 -14.22
C TRP A 211 0.76 1.97 -13.55
N TYR A 212 1.15 3.24 -13.43
CA TYR A 212 2.40 3.68 -12.84
C TYR A 212 2.14 4.80 -11.85
N THR A 213 3.02 4.93 -10.86
CA THR A 213 2.93 5.97 -9.83
C THR A 213 4.32 6.46 -9.44
N SER A 214 4.44 7.73 -9.07
CA SER A 214 5.64 8.30 -8.44
C SER A 214 5.46 8.49 -6.92
N GLU A 215 4.29 8.15 -6.38
CA GLU A 215 3.98 8.34 -4.95
C GLU A 215 5.02 7.74 -3.99
N PRO A 216 5.64 6.56 -4.25
CA PRO A 216 6.65 6.00 -3.34
C PRO A 216 7.85 6.92 -3.10
N GLU A 217 8.17 7.83 -4.01
CA GLU A 217 9.29 8.77 -3.85
C GLU A 217 9.17 9.60 -2.57
N ARG A 218 7.94 9.94 -2.16
CA ARG A 218 7.70 10.72 -0.95
C ARG A 218 8.01 9.96 0.35
N LEU A 219 8.21 8.64 0.28
CA LEU A 219 8.54 7.81 1.43
C LEU A 219 10.00 7.98 1.85
N PHE A 220 10.94 8.14 0.92
CA PHE A 220 12.38 8.18 1.24
C PHE A 220 12.76 9.26 2.28
N PRO A 221 12.39 10.54 2.13
CA PRO A 221 12.69 11.54 3.16
C PRO A 221 11.94 11.29 4.48
N ARG A 222 10.77 10.64 4.45
CA ARG A 222 10.03 10.27 5.68
C ARG A 222 10.73 9.13 6.40
N TYR A 223 11.19 8.13 5.66
CA TYR A 223 11.91 6.97 6.16
C TYR A 223 13.23 7.38 6.81
N GLU A 224 13.98 8.32 6.21
CA GLU A 224 15.21 8.83 6.83
C GLU A 224 14.94 9.52 8.18
N ARG A 225 13.85 10.31 8.29
CA ARG A 225 13.44 10.90 9.57
C ARG A 225 12.98 9.84 10.57
N TRP A 226 12.22 8.86 10.10
CA TRP A 226 11.73 7.76 10.92
C TRP A 226 12.88 6.92 11.50
N LYS A 227 13.85 6.51 10.66
CA LYS A 227 15.05 5.78 11.10
C LYS A 227 15.81 6.57 12.17
N LYS A 228 16.05 7.87 11.93
CA LYS A 228 16.71 8.73 12.91
C LYS A 228 15.94 8.69 14.23
N LYS A 229 14.63 8.96 14.22
CA LYS A 229 13.81 8.94 15.45
C LYS A 229 13.87 7.59 16.18
N VAL A 230 13.73 6.48 15.45
CA VAL A 230 13.61 5.13 16.03
C VAL A 230 14.94 4.60 16.55
N TYR A 231 16.05 4.89 15.87
CA TYR A 231 17.38 4.32 16.20
C TYR A 231 18.33 5.28 16.91
N SER A 232 18.04 6.58 16.98
CA SER A 232 18.80 7.50 17.85
C SER A 232 18.43 7.36 19.33
N ALA A 233 17.24 6.82 19.64
CA ALA A 233 16.84 6.50 21.01
C ALA A 233 17.66 5.35 21.63
N SER A 234 18.30 4.50 20.81
CA SER A 234 19.13 3.38 21.28
C SER A 234 20.57 3.74 21.69
N GLU A 235 21.09 4.92 21.32
CA GLU A 235 22.46 5.33 21.70
C GLU A 235 22.55 5.97 23.10
N ASN A 236 21.45 6.51 23.63
CA ASN A 236 21.42 7.14 24.97
C ASN A 236 21.17 6.16 26.13
N MET A 237 21.18 4.85 25.88
CA MET A 237 20.95 3.81 26.91
C MET A 237 22.14 2.87 27.14
N SER A 238 23.32 3.14 26.58
CA SER A 238 24.54 2.45 27.00
C SER A 238 25.03 3.03 28.33
N PRO A 239 25.05 2.27 29.43
CA PRO A 239 25.77 2.71 30.63
C PRO A 239 27.25 2.77 30.27
N ALA A 240 27.90 3.89 30.54
CA ALA A 240 29.36 3.94 30.58
C ALA A 240 29.85 2.84 31.53
N LEU A 241 30.66 1.92 31.00
CA LEU A 241 31.45 0.96 31.79
C LEU A 241 32.59 1.69 32.49
#